data_AF-A0A1I4DNA1-F1
#
_entry.id   AF-A0A1I4DNA1-F1
#
_cell.length_a   1.000
_cell.length_b   1.000
_cell.length_c   1.000
_cell.angle_alpha   90.00
_cell.angle_beta   90.00
_cell.angle_gamma   90.00
#
_symmetry.space_group_name_H-M   'P 1'
#
loop_
_entity.id
_entity.type
_entity.pdbx_description
1 polymer ?
#
loop_
_entity_poly.entity_id
_entity_poly.type
_entity_poly.pdbx_seq_one_letter_code
_entity_poly.pdbx_strand_id
1 'polypeptide(L)'
;MKSVRKLAAVFAALLTSTLMLAGTATAAPAAFDRAATTATAAAPTAPKYFTGVGGGPYNIAVQTARATAYEAAAREGYPAANCRVVRGPIGQQINETYWQVFIEIYCLPPAAPGAGPIIGVHSDKCVDVKGSNTADGTPIQLYTCNGGAAQSWKIHSDGTIRALGKCMDVQYAKTENGSHIGLNSCHGAGNQRWEKLPGGLLRNVHSGKCLDALGWQTGNGARLGIWTCSPTHTNQQWKGAGMNG
;
A
#
# COMPACT_ATOMS: atom_id res chain seq x y z
N MET A 1 -42.67 52.65 -19.27
CA MET A 1 -42.98 52.15 -17.92
C MET A 1 -42.06 50.99 -17.57
N LYS A 2 -41.08 51.22 -16.68
CA LYS A 2 -40.37 50.23 -15.83
C LYS A 2 -39.24 50.98 -15.10
N SER A 3 -39.45 51.28 -13.81
CA SER A 3 -38.51 51.97 -12.90
C SER A 3 -38.06 50.95 -11.83
N VAL A 4 -36.78 50.54 -11.81
CA VAL A 4 -35.67 50.97 -10.92
C VAL A 4 -35.74 50.49 -9.45
N ARG A 5 -34.75 49.61 -9.16
CA ARG A 5 -34.01 49.16 -7.96
C ARG A 5 -34.08 49.92 -6.60
N LYS A 6 -33.68 49.14 -5.56
CA LYS A 6 -33.09 49.43 -4.21
C LYS A 6 -34.10 49.46 -3.06
N LEU A 7 -33.84 48.80 -1.92
CA LEU A 7 -33.02 49.32 -0.82
C LEU A 7 -32.38 48.24 0.08
N ALA A 8 -31.33 48.65 0.78
CA ALA A 8 -30.44 47.86 1.63
C ALA A 8 -30.61 48.19 3.14
N ALA A 9 -30.12 47.26 3.97
CA ALA A 9 -29.50 47.37 5.32
C ALA A 9 -30.01 48.39 6.36
N VAL A 10 -30.26 47.91 7.59
CA VAL A 10 -30.35 48.74 8.81
C VAL A 10 -29.30 48.28 9.83
N PHE A 11 -28.77 49.30 10.51
CA PHE A 11 -27.56 49.40 11.31
C PHE A 11 -27.65 48.82 12.73
N ALA A 12 -26.46 48.54 13.26
CA ALA A 12 -26.16 48.24 14.65
C ALA A 12 -26.28 49.46 15.59
N ALA A 13 -26.58 49.21 16.87
CA ALA A 13 -26.37 50.16 17.97
C ALA A 13 -25.84 49.43 19.21
N LEU A 14 -24.87 50.07 19.87
CA LEU A 14 -24.04 49.61 20.97
C LEU A 14 -24.15 50.66 22.09
N LEU A 15 -24.46 50.28 23.34
CA LEU A 15 -23.65 50.53 24.56
C LEU A 15 -24.42 50.27 25.88
N THR A 16 -23.85 49.35 26.67
CA THR A 16 -23.56 49.37 28.12
C THR A 16 -24.58 49.89 29.14
N SER A 17 -24.98 48.98 30.05
CA SER A 17 -24.86 49.26 31.48
C SER A 17 -24.72 47.96 32.28
N THR A 18 -23.67 47.90 33.09
CA THR A 18 -23.27 46.79 33.98
C THR A 18 -24.14 46.75 35.23
N LEU A 19 -24.74 45.61 35.52
CA LEU A 19 -25.23 45.27 36.85
C LEU A 19 -24.77 43.85 37.21
N MET A 20 -23.83 43.76 38.15
CA MET A 20 -23.38 42.51 38.77
C MET A 20 -24.36 42.17 39.90
N LEU A 21 -25.12 41.09 39.77
CA LEU A 21 -25.75 40.40 40.90
C LEU A 21 -25.35 38.92 40.85
N ALA A 22 -24.78 38.45 41.96
CA ALA A 22 -24.43 37.07 42.22
C ALA A 22 -25.69 36.19 42.31
N GLY A 23 -25.65 34.99 41.73
CA GLY A 23 -26.75 34.04 41.81
C GLY A 23 -26.43 32.69 41.17
N THR A 24 -25.95 31.76 42.01
CA THR A 24 -25.95 30.29 41.89
C THR A 24 -25.68 29.67 40.51
N ALA A 25 -24.47 29.13 40.34
CA ALA A 25 -24.15 28.16 39.30
C ALA A 25 -25.11 26.96 39.38
N THR A 26 -26.05 26.88 38.44
CA THR A 26 -26.76 25.64 38.12
C THR A 26 -25.81 24.79 37.30
N ALA A 27 -25.60 23.55 37.73
CA ALA A 27 -24.71 22.60 37.10
C ALA A 27 -25.00 22.49 35.60
N ALA A 28 -23.96 22.68 34.78
CA ALA A 28 -24.03 22.34 33.36
C ALA A 28 -24.45 20.85 33.23
N PRO A 29 -25.34 20.50 32.29
CA PRO A 29 -25.59 19.10 32.00
C PRO A 29 -24.25 18.46 31.60
N ALA A 30 -23.97 17.30 32.21
CA ALA A 30 -22.78 16.51 31.98
C ALA A 30 -22.49 16.43 30.47
N ALA A 31 -21.23 16.71 30.11
CA ALA A 31 -20.74 16.48 28.78
C ALA A 31 -21.17 15.07 28.35
N PHE A 32 -21.84 14.98 27.20
CA PHE A 32 -22.08 13.71 26.55
C PHE A 32 -20.70 13.10 26.28
N ASP A 33 -20.29 12.16 27.13
CA ASP A 33 -19.09 11.35 26.93
C ASP A 33 -19.30 10.57 25.63
N ARG A 34 -18.89 11.18 24.51
CA ARG A 34 -18.48 10.42 23.33
C ARG A 34 -17.17 9.73 23.70
N ALA A 35 -17.28 8.69 24.52
CA ALA A 35 -16.41 7.55 24.40
C ALA A 35 -16.63 7.02 22.98
N ALA A 36 -15.90 7.59 22.02
CA ALA A 36 -15.73 7.03 20.71
C ALA A 36 -15.07 5.67 20.94
N THR A 37 -15.89 4.64 21.04
CA THR A 37 -15.50 3.28 20.71
C THR A 37 -15.07 3.35 19.26
N THR A 38 -13.79 3.63 19.04
CA THR A 38 -13.11 3.40 17.78
C THR A 38 -13.06 1.89 17.58
N ALA A 39 -14.21 1.32 17.20
CA ALA A 39 -14.22 0.08 16.46
C ALA A 39 -13.32 0.35 15.26
N THR A 40 -12.11 -0.20 15.31
CA THR A 40 -11.14 -0.09 14.23
C THR A 40 -11.81 -0.75 13.05
N ALA A 41 -12.20 0.04 12.05
CA ALA A 41 -12.76 -0.51 10.83
C ALA A 41 -11.80 -1.58 10.32
N ALA A 42 -12.33 -2.77 10.00
CA ALA A 42 -11.51 -3.86 9.50
C ALA A 42 -10.74 -3.38 8.27
N ALA A 43 -9.43 -3.65 8.24
CA ALA A 43 -8.59 -3.26 7.11
C ALA A 43 -9.14 -3.87 5.81
N PRO A 44 -9.10 -3.14 4.67
CA PRO A 44 -9.59 -3.69 3.42
C PRO A 44 -8.77 -4.92 3.04
N THR A 45 -9.45 -5.95 2.52
CA THR A 45 -8.83 -7.25 2.20
C THR A 45 -8.80 -7.55 0.71
N ALA A 46 -9.48 -6.74 -0.12
CA ALA A 46 -9.57 -6.92 -1.56
C ALA A 46 -9.01 -5.69 -2.29
N PRO A 47 -8.52 -5.83 -3.52
CA PRO A 47 -8.17 -4.67 -4.34
C PRO A 47 -9.42 -3.86 -4.73
N LYS A 48 -9.24 -2.55 -4.93
CA LYS A 48 -10.35 -1.65 -5.30
C LYS A 48 -9.91 -0.55 -6.27
N TYR A 49 -10.83 -0.15 -7.13
CA TYR A 49 -10.69 1.01 -8.01
C TYR A 49 -11.26 2.26 -7.34
N PHE A 50 -10.56 3.38 -7.48
CA PHE A 50 -11.03 4.69 -7.04
C PHE A 50 -10.98 5.67 -8.20
N THR A 51 -12.05 6.44 -8.36
CA THR A 51 -12.12 7.51 -9.35
C THR A 51 -11.90 8.85 -8.66
N GLY A 52 -11.07 9.69 -9.25
CA GLY A 52 -10.91 11.07 -8.85
C GLY A 52 -11.27 12.02 -9.98
N VAL A 53 -11.75 13.19 -9.58
CA VAL A 53 -12.21 14.26 -10.46
C VAL A 53 -11.52 15.56 -10.08
N GLY A 54 -11.15 16.35 -11.07
CA GLY A 54 -10.54 17.65 -10.87
C GLY A 54 -11.02 18.66 -11.90
N GLY A 55 -11.06 19.93 -11.51
CA GLY A 55 -11.53 21.03 -12.33
C GLY A 55 -10.56 22.21 -12.32
N GLY A 56 -10.50 22.97 -13.41
CA GLY A 56 -9.67 24.17 -13.53
C GLY A 56 -8.72 24.11 -14.74
N PRO A 57 -7.65 24.92 -14.75
CA PRO A 57 -6.60 24.78 -15.75
C PRO A 57 -6.07 23.34 -15.79
N TYR A 58 -5.74 22.82 -16.97
CA TYR A 58 -5.48 21.38 -17.17
C TYR A 58 -4.49 20.78 -16.15
N ASN A 59 -3.39 21.48 -15.88
CA ASN A 59 -2.40 21.06 -14.88
C ASN A 59 -2.98 20.97 -13.46
N ILE A 60 -3.82 21.91 -13.04
CA ILE A 60 -4.51 21.91 -11.75
C ILE A 60 -5.55 20.80 -11.71
N ALA A 61 -6.38 20.68 -12.74
CA ALA A 61 -7.41 19.65 -12.84
C ALA A 61 -6.82 18.24 -12.75
N VAL A 62 -5.65 17.98 -13.36
CA VAL A 62 -4.93 16.70 -13.22
C VAL A 62 -4.49 16.44 -11.78
N GLN A 63 -3.92 17.44 -11.10
CA GLN A 63 -3.46 17.26 -9.71
C GLN A 63 -4.63 17.05 -8.75
N THR A 64 -5.70 17.82 -8.89
CA THR A 64 -6.92 17.66 -8.09
C THR A 64 -7.60 16.31 -8.35
N ALA A 65 -7.65 15.84 -9.61
CA ALA A 65 -8.17 14.52 -9.94
C ALA A 65 -7.34 13.40 -9.29
N ARG A 66 -6.01 13.54 -9.23
CA ARG A 66 -5.17 12.59 -8.46
C ARG A 66 -5.49 12.67 -6.97
N ALA A 67 -5.44 13.86 -6.38
CA ALA A 67 -5.65 14.05 -4.94
C ALA A 67 -6.99 13.44 -4.48
N THR A 68 -8.08 13.73 -5.19
CA THR A 68 -9.41 13.20 -4.84
C THR A 68 -9.49 11.67 -4.92
N ALA A 69 -8.83 11.04 -5.92
CA ALA A 69 -8.76 9.59 -6.00
C ALA A 69 -7.99 8.98 -4.82
N TYR A 70 -6.81 9.51 -4.51
CA TYR A 70 -5.96 9.02 -3.42
C TYR A 70 -6.58 9.27 -2.04
N GLU A 71 -7.27 10.40 -1.85
CA GLU A 71 -8.01 10.68 -0.62
C GLU A 71 -9.21 9.72 -0.44
N ALA A 72 -9.91 9.38 -1.52
CA ALA A 72 -10.97 8.37 -1.48
C ALA A 72 -10.40 7.00 -1.07
N ALA A 73 -9.26 6.61 -1.62
CA ALA A 73 -8.55 5.39 -1.23
C ALA A 73 -8.13 5.40 0.25
N ALA A 74 -7.56 6.51 0.72
CA ALA A 74 -7.11 6.65 2.10
C ALA A 74 -8.27 6.57 3.10
N ARG A 75 -9.45 7.15 2.79
CA ARG A 75 -10.66 7.04 3.63
C ARG A 75 -11.14 5.60 3.82
N GLU A 76 -10.81 4.72 2.87
CA GLU A 76 -11.12 3.29 2.95
C GLU A 76 -9.94 2.43 3.44
N GLY A 77 -8.85 3.05 3.92
CA GLY A 77 -7.72 2.35 4.51
C GLY A 77 -6.70 1.81 3.51
N TYR A 78 -6.69 2.29 2.26
CA TYR A 78 -5.68 1.93 1.27
C TYR A 78 -4.50 2.91 1.33
N PRO A 79 -3.26 2.43 1.59
CA PRO A 79 -2.08 3.29 1.55
C PRO A 79 -1.81 3.80 0.13
N ALA A 80 -1.44 5.08 -0.02
CA ALA A 80 -1.12 5.66 -1.32
C ALA A 80 0.00 4.89 -2.06
N ALA A 81 0.97 4.33 -1.33
CA ALA A 81 2.04 3.50 -1.87
C ALA A 81 1.54 2.19 -2.54
N ASN A 82 0.32 1.76 -2.24
CA ASN A 82 -0.32 0.58 -2.82
C ASN A 82 -1.21 0.89 -4.02
N CYS A 83 -1.30 2.16 -4.41
CA CYS A 83 -2.20 2.65 -5.44
C CYS A 83 -1.41 3.10 -6.67
N ARG A 84 -1.90 2.75 -7.86
CA ARG A 84 -1.35 3.21 -9.14
C ARG A 84 -2.44 3.69 -10.07
N VAL A 85 -2.13 4.68 -10.90
CA VAL A 85 -3.03 5.13 -11.98
C VAL A 85 -3.15 4.01 -13.03
N VAL A 86 -4.38 3.64 -13.35
CA VAL A 86 -4.70 2.61 -14.35
C VAL A 86 -5.45 3.17 -15.54
N ARG A 87 -6.10 4.33 -15.38
CA ARG A 87 -6.74 5.07 -16.47
C ARG A 87 -6.60 6.58 -16.27
N GLY A 88 -6.42 7.28 -17.38
CA GLY A 88 -6.31 8.73 -17.44
C GLY A 88 -4.87 9.25 -17.31
N PRO A 89 -4.69 10.58 -17.29
CA PRO A 89 -5.74 11.60 -17.21
C PRO A 89 -6.61 11.66 -18.47
N ILE A 90 -7.94 11.63 -18.30
CA ILE A 90 -8.90 11.90 -19.37
C ILE A 90 -9.44 13.32 -19.14
N GLY A 91 -9.08 14.24 -20.02
CA GLY A 91 -9.52 15.64 -19.95
C GLY A 91 -10.67 15.92 -20.90
N GLN A 92 -11.69 16.61 -20.41
CA GLN A 92 -12.72 17.27 -21.22
C GLN A 92 -12.55 18.78 -21.07
N GLN A 93 -12.27 19.47 -22.17
CA GLN A 93 -12.26 20.93 -22.16
C GLN A 93 -13.70 21.44 -22.11
N ILE A 94 -14.02 22.25 -21.10
CA ILE A 94 -15.35 22.85 -20.94
C ILE A 94 -15.38 24.25 -21.56
N ASN A 95 -14.27 24.99 -21.46
CA ASN A 95 -14.05 26.26 -22.13
C ASN A 95 -12.54 26.55 -22.26
N GLU A 96 -12.17 27.73 -22.74
CA GLU A 96 -10.77 28.11 -23.01
C GLU A 96 -9.82 27.93 -21.82
N THR A 97 -10.28 28.09 -20.57
CA THR A 97 -9.44 28.03 -19.37
C THR A 97 -9.76 26.85 -18.45
N TYR A 98 -10.89 26.16 -18.67
CA TYR A 98 -11.41 25.16 -17.76
C TYR A 98 -11.44 23.76 -18.39
N TRP A 99 -10.80 22.82 -17.68
CA TRP A 99 -10.80 21.40 -17.95
C TRP A 99 -11.46 20.66 -16.80
N GLN A 100 -12.25 19.64 -17.14
CA GLN A 100 -12.66 18.59 -16.23
C GLN A 100 -11.80 17.36 -16.50
N VAL A 101 -11.13 16.84 -15.47
CA VAL A 101 -10.22 15.70 -15.59
C VAL A 101 -10.69 14.54 -14.73
N PHE A 102 -10.65 13.34 -15.30
CA PHE A 102 -10.91 12.08 -14.61
C PHE A 102 -9.65 11.21 -14.57
N ILE A 103 -9.41 10.59 -13.42
CA ILE A 103 -8.36 9.58 -13.23
C ILE A 103 -8.96 8.40 -12.47
N GLU A 104 -8.57 7.20 -12.86
CA GLU A 104 -8.86 5.98 -12.12
C GLU A 104 -7.55 5.41 -11.57
N ILE A 105 -7.53 5.14 -10.27
CA ILE A 105 -6.46 4.42 -9.60
C ILE A 105 -6.93 3.03 -9.19
N TYR A 106 -6.02 2.08 -9.20
CA TYR A 106 -6.20 0.73 -8.66
C TYR A 106 -5.30 0.58 -7.44
N CYS A 107 -5.90 0.19 -6.31
CA CYS A 107 -5.25 0.08 -5.02
C CYS A 107 -5.29 -1.34 -4.50
N LEU A 108 -4.14 -1.84 -4.04
CA LEU A 108 -4.03 -3.09 -3.31
C LEU A 108 -4.28 -2.87 -1.82
N PRO A 109 -4.90 -3.83 -1.12
CA PRO A 109 -5.11 -3.73 0.32
C PRO A 109 -3.77 -3.57 1.07
N PRO A 110 -3.77 -2.98 2.27
CA PRO A 110 -2.60 -2.99 3.13
C PRO A 110 -2.19 -4.43 3.45
N ALA A 111 -0.94 -4.59 3.85
CA ALA A 111 -0.42 -5.90 4.17
C ALA A 111 -1.14 -6.53 5.38
N ALA A 112 -1.26 -7.85 5.37
CA ALA A 112 -1.86 -8.59 6.49
C ALA A 112 -1.05 -8.37 7.79
N PRO A 113 -1.69 -8.42 8.97
CA PRO A 113 -0.97 -8.33 10.24
C PRO A 113 0.17 -9.35 10.36
N GLY A 114 1.33 -8.88 10.81
CA GLY A 114 2.56 -9.68 10.91
C GLY A 114 3.30 -9.88 9.58
N ALA A 115 2.83 -9.30 8.48
CA ALA A 115 3.61 -9.18 7.25
C ALA A 115 4.57 -8.00 7.33
N GLY A 116 5.69 -8.09 6.61
CA GLY A 116 6.64 -6.99 6.48
C GLY A 116 7.74 -7.29 5.46
N PRO A 117 8.78 -6.45 5.38
CA PRO A 117 9.83 -6.62 4.40
C PRO A 117 10.69 -7.85 4.72
N ILE A 118 11.01 -8.63 3.68
CA ILE A 118 12.16 -9.54 3.68
C ILE A 118 13.27 -8.80 2.95
N ILE A 119 14.40 -8.58 3.62
CA ILE A 119 15.48 -7.70 3.19
C ILE A 119 16.72 -8.55 2.94
N GLY A 120 17.32 -8.45 1.74
CA GLY A 120 18.58 -9.10 1.44
C GLY A 120 19.72 -8.48 2.24
N VAL A 121 20.49 -9.30 2.95
CA VAL A 121 21.62 -8.84 3.77
C VAL A 121 22.71 -8.22 2.90
N HIS A 122 22.96 -8.77 1.70
CA HIS A 122 23.97 -8.25 0.78
C HIS A 122 23.60 -6.92 0.11
N SER A 123 22.33 -6.74 -0.24
CA SER A 123 21.88 -5.62 -1.08
C SER A 123 21.18 -4.49 -0.32
N ASP A 124 20.76 -4.74 0.93
CA ASP A 124 19.84 -3.90 1.71
C ASP A 124 18.57 -3.50 0.91
N LYS A 125 18.11 -4.43 0.07
CA LYS A 125 16.89 -4.28 -0.74
C LYS A 125 15.85 -5.31 -0.34
N CYS A 126 14.60 -4.96 -0.59
CA CYS A 126 13.45 -5.78 -0.25
C CYS A 126 13.15 -6.77 -1.38
N VAL A 127 12.73 -7.97 -0.99
CA VAL A 127 12.03 -8.91 -1.87
C VAL A 127 10.72 -8.27 -2.32
N ASP A 128 10.51 -8.17 -3.63
CA ASP A 128 9.49 -7.33 -4.25
C ASP A 128 8.75 -8.08 -5.35
N VAL A 129 7.42 -8.01 -5.37
CA VAL A 129 6.61 -8.42 -6.52
C VAL A 129 6.67 -7.33 -7.59
N LYS A 130 7.26 -7.65 -8.75
CA LYS A 130 7.52 -6.67 -9.80
C LYS A 130 6.27 -5.90 -10.22
N GLY A 131 6.30 -4.59 -9.99
CA GLY A 131 5.23 -3.66 -10.39
C GLY A 131 3.92 -3.87 -9.63
N SER A 132 3.96 -4.56 -8.48
CA SER A 132 2.77 -4.96 -7.71
C SER A 132 1.74 -5.75 -8.54
N ASN A 133 2.21 -6.45 -9.58
CA ASN A 133 1.35 -7.24 -10.46
C ASN A 133 0.96 -8.55 -9.75
N THR A 134 -0.34 -8.83 -9.67
CA THR A 134 -0.88 -10.03 -9.03
C THR A 134 -1.08 -11.19 -10.00
N ALA A 135 -0.70 -11.06 -11.27
CA ALA A 135 -0.75 -12.18 -12.22
C ALA A 135 0.20 -13.30 -11.78
N ASP A 136 -0.23 -14.55 -12.00
CA ASP A 136 0.63 -15.72 -11.79
C ASP A 136 1.87 -15.66 -12.70
N GLY A 137 2.99 -16.11 -12.16
CA GLY A 137 4.31 -16.00 -12.77
C GLY A 137 4.95 -14.62 -12.69
N THR A 138 4.33 -13.63 -12.01
CA THR A 138 4.92 -12.31 -11.85
C THR A 138 6.31 -12.42 -11.21
N PRO A 139 7.36 -11.85 -11.83
CA PRO A 139 8.72 -11.85 -11.29
C PRO A 139 8.81 -11.35 -9.83
N ILE A 140 9.42 -12.13 -8.95
CA ILE A 140 9.90 -11.64 -7.63
C ILE A 140 11.36 -11.18 -7.75
N GLN A 141 11.65 -9.95 -7.34
CA GLN A 141 12.91 -9.26 -7.58
C GLN A 141 13.44 -8.58 -6.31
N LEU A 142 14.65 -8.03 -6.38
CA LEU A 142 15.09 -7.00 -5.43
C LEU A 142 14.59 -5.63 -5.87
N TYR A 143 14.12 -4.84 -4.92
CA TYR A 143 13.78 -3.44 -5.14
C TYR A 143 14.03 -2.60 -3.90
N THR A 144 14.24 -1.30 -4.09
CA THR A 144 14.34 -0.34 -2.99
C THR A 144 13.13 -0.50 -2.06
N CYS A 145 13.40 -0.67 -0.77
CA CYS A 145 12.35 -0.81 0.23
C CYS A 145 11.46 0.44 0.25
N ASN A 146 10.16 0.27 0.03
CA ASN A 146 9.19 1.36 -0.13
C ASN A 146 7.93 1.20 0.74
N GLY A 147 7.82 0.12 1.51
CA GLY A 147 6.69 -0.14 2.41
C GLY A 147 5.39 -0.54 1.72
N GLY A 148 5.39 -0.69 0.39
CA GLY A 148 4.23 -1.12 -0.38
C GLY A 148 3.88 -2.59 -0.15
N ALA A 149 2.63 -2.96 -0.41
CA ALA A 149 2.13 -4.32 -0.22
C ALA A 149 2.88 -5.38 -1.05
N ALA A 150 3.50 -5.00 -2.16
CA ALA A 150 4.34 -5.87 -2.99
C ALA A 150 5.64 -6.32 -2.30
N GLN A 151 6.04 -5.66 -1.22
CA GLN A 151 7.23 -5.98 -0.43
C GLN A 151 6.88 -6.50 0.97
N SER A 152 5.59 -6.64 1.27
CA SER A 152 5.14 -7.08 2.57
C SER A 152 4.78 -8.55 2.53
N TRP A 153 5.72 -9.36 3.03
CA TRP A 153 5.66 -10.80 3.03
C TRP A 153 5.33 -11.31 4.42
N LYS A 154 4.51 -12.36 4.47
CA LYS A 154 4.23 -13.12 5.69
C LYS A 154 4.71 -14.55 5.50
N ILE A 155 5.50 -15.04 6.45
CA ILE A 155 5.88 -16.46 6.54
C ILE A 155 4.78 -17.16 7.35
N HIS A 156 4.10 -18.12 6.73
CA HIS A 156 3.01 -18.88 7.33
C HIS A 156 3.52 -20.19 7.96
N SER A 157 2.76 -20.72 8.92
CA SER A 157 3.08 -21.98 9.61
C SER A 157 3.04 -23.22 8.70
N ASP A 158 2.39 -23.13 7.54
CA ASP A 158 2.39 -24.18 6.51
C ASP A 158 3.66 -24.15 5.63
N GLY A 159 4.61 -23.27 5.93
CA GLY A 159 5.86 -23.08 5.20
C GLY A 159 5.73 -22.17 3.98
N THR A 160 4.54 -21.66 3.63
CA THR A 160 4.40 -20.72 2.52
C THR A 160 4.84 -19.31 2.91
N ILE A 161 5.42 -18.59 1.96
CA ILE A 161 5.74 -17.15 2.11
C ILE A 161 4.80 -16.39 1.19
N ARG A 162 3.98 -15.49 1.74
CA ARG A 162 2.85 -14.89 1.01
C ARG A 162 2.90 -13.37 0.96
N ALA A 163 2.57 -12.80 -0.20
CA ALA A 163 2.30 -11.39 -0.42
C ALA A 163 1.18 -11.24 -1.45
N LEU A 164 0.40 -10.16 -1.37
CA LEU A 164 -0.70 -9.88 -2.29
C LEU A 164 -1.70 -11.05 -2.47
N GLY A 165 -1.90 -11.85 -1.41
CA GLY A 165 -2.78 -13.02 -1.43
C GLY A 165 -2.22 -14.25 -2.17
N LYS A 166 -0.95 -14.24 -2.58
CA LYS A 166 -0.28 -15.27 -3.38
C LYS A 166 1.03 -15.73 -2.74
N CYS A 167 1.58 -16.84 -3.23
CA CYS A 167 2.73 -17.53 -2.69
C CYS A 167 4.01 -17.23 -3.47
N MET A 168 5.13 -17.13 -2.74
CA MET A 168 6.48 -17.18 -3.30
C MET A 168 6.76 -18.59 -3.80
N ASP A 169 7.04 -18.70 -5.10
CA ASP A 169 7.01 -19.96 -5.83
C ASP A 169 8.28 -20.13 -6.67
N VAL A 170 8.90 -21.32 -6.61
CA VAL A 170 9.90 -21.71 -7.60
C VAL A 170 9.18 -22.14 -8.88
N GLN A 171 9.29 -21.30 -9.92
CA GLN A 171 8.46 -21.43 -11.10
C GLN A 171 8.61 -22.79 -11.78
N TYR A 172 7.46 -23.38 -12.14
CA TYR A 172 7.35 -24.70 -12.76
C TYR A 172 7.97 -25.83 -11.93
N ALA A 173 8.11 -25.64 -10.61
CA ALA A 173 8.73 -26.60 -9.69
C ALA A 173 10.14 -27.05 -10.11
N LYS A 174 10.88 -26.19 -10.83
CA LYS A 174 12.25 -26.49 -11.24
C LYS A 174 13.18 -26.65 -10.04
N THR A 175 14.22 -27.45 -10.21
CA THR A 175 15.16 -27.79 -9.13
C THR A 175 16.59 -27.35 -9.42
N GLU A 176 16.87 -26.79 -10.59
CA GLU A 176 18.20 -26.38 -11.02
C GLU A 176 18.59 -25.03 -10.38
N ASN A 177 19.90 -24.82 -10.17
CA ASN A 177 20.43 -23.52 -9.78
C ASN A 177 20.05 -22.46 -10.83
N GLY A 178 19.63 -21.28 -10.36
CA GLY A 178 19.16 -20.19 -11.22
C GLY A 178 17.67 -20.27 -11.56
N SER A 179 16.95 -21.32 -11.13
CA SER A 179 15.50 -21.39 -11.35
C SER A 179 14.80 -20.23 -10.67
N HIS A 180 14.02 -19.50 -11.45
CA HIS A 180 13.46 -18.22 -11.03
C HIS A 180 12.34 -18.34 -10.01
N ILE A 181 12.29 -17.36 -9.11
CA ILE A 181 11.15 -17.14 -8.22
C ILE A 181 10.09 -16.27 -8.91
N GLY A 182 8.83 -16.66 -8.75
CA GLY A 182 7.65 -15.94 -9.18
C GLY A 182 6.56 -15.91 -8.11
N LEU A 183 5.59 -15.02 -8.29
CA LEU A 183 4.36 -14.99 -7.51
C LEU A 183 3.33 -15.91 -8.17
N ASN A 184 2.73 -16.84 -7.41
CA ASN A 184 1.70 -17.74 -7.92
C ASN A 184 0.57 -17.95 -6.92
N SER A 185 -0.61 -18.32 -7.44
CA SER A 185 -1.72 -18.82 -6.62
C SER A 185 -1.24 -19.94 -5.70
N CYS A 186 -1.62 -19.87 -4.43
CA CYS A 186 -1.17 -20.85 -3.43
C CYS A 186 -1.86 -22.21 -3.67
N HIS A 187 -1.07 -23.25 -3.91
CA HIS A 187 -1.52 -24.62 -4.15
C HIS A 187 -0.85 -25.66 -3.23
N GLY A 188 -0.01 -25.22 -2.28
CA GLY A 188 0.50 -26.05 -1.17
C GLY A 188 1.57 -27.09 -1.55
N ALA A 189 1.98 -27.14 -2.82
CA ALA A 189 3.04 -28.03 -3.27
C ALA A 189 4.42 -27.57 -2.74
N GLY A 190 5.39 -28.48 -2.73
CA GLY A 190 6.69 -28.24 -2.11
C GLY A 190 7.47 -27.07 -2.72
N ASN A 191 7.25 -26.71 -3.99
CA ASN A 191 7.91 -25.58 -4.65
C ASN A 191 7.42 -24.22 -4.13
N GLN A 192 6.34 -24.19 -3.33
CA GLN A 192 5.84 -23.01 -2.62
C GLN A 192 6.12 -23.02 -1.11
N ARG A 193 6.76 -24.08 -0.62
CA ARG A 193 7.10 -24.21 0.80
C ARG A 193 8.57 -23.92 1.03
N TRP A 194 8.83 -23.19 2.10
CA TRP A 194 10.13 -22.66 2.47
C TRP A 194 10.40 -22.93 3.94
N GLU A 195 11.60 -23.39 4.21
CA GLU A 195 12.12 -23.64 5.54
C GLU A 195 13.15 -22.56 5.87
N LYS A 196 12.98 -21.95 7.05
CA LYS A 196 13.98 -21.03 7.59
C LYS A 196 15.14 -21.84 8.14
N LEU A 197 16.34 -21.54 7.70
CA LEU A 197 17.56 -22.12 8.25
C LEU A 197 18.36 -21.02 9.00
N PRO A 198 19.32 -21.40 9.87
CA PRO A 198 20.19 -20.45 10.54
C PRO A 198 20.93 -19.53 9.57
N GLY A 199 21.28 -18.33 10.03
CA GLY A 199 21.96 -17.32 9.22
C GLY A 199 21.04 -16.60 8.22
N GLY A 200 19.72 -16.72 8.37
CA GLY A 200 18.74 -16.02 7.53
C GLY A 200 18.55 -16.64 6.15
N LEU A 201 18.87 -17.92 5.96
CA LEU A 201 18.63 -18.62 4.70
C LEU A 201 17.16 -19.09 4.62
N LEU A 202 16.61 -19.10 3.41
CA LEU A 202 15.28 -19.64 3.10
C LEU A 202 15.41 -20.80 2.11
N ARG A 203 15.31 -22.04 2.58
CA ARG A 203 15.43 -23.24 1.76
C ARG A 203 14.07 -23.65 1.20
N ASN A 204 13.97 -23.79 -0.11
CA ASN A 204 12.79 -24.37 -0.74
C ASN A 204 12.68 -25.86 -0.42
N VAL A 205 11.51 -26.32 0.02
CA VAL A 205 11.27 -27.70 0.46
C VAL A 205 11.34 -28.69 -0.70
N HIS A 206 10.97 -28.30 -1.92
CA HIS A 206 11.00 -29.20 -3.08
C HIS A 206 12.40 -29.41 -3.64
N SER A 207 13.16 -28.33 -3.85
CA SER A 207 14.48 -28.41 -4.48
C SER A 207 15.65 -28.58 -3.49
N GLY A 208 15.43 -28.30 -2.20
CA GLY A 208 16.50 -28.26 -1.19
C GLY A 208 17.47 -27.08 -1.35
N LYS A 209 17.16 -26.11 -2.21
CA LYS A 209 18.00 -24.95 -2.55
C LYS A 209 17.49 -23.67 -1.88
N CYS A 210 18.38 -22.71 -1.67
CA CYS A 210 18.09 -21.49 -0.95
C CYS A 210 17.67 -20.35 -1.88
N LEU A 211 16.76 -19.49 -1.41
CA LEU A 211 16.43 -18.22 -2.05
C LEU A 211 17.71 -17.40 -2.23
N ASP A 212 17.96 -16.97 -3.46
CA ASP A 212 19.22 -16.37 -3.89
C ASP A 212 18.93 -15.12 -4.75
N ALA A 213 19.61 -14.01 -4.44
CA ALA A 213 19.72 -12.89 -5.36
C ALA A 213 20.75 -13.25 -6.45
N LEU A 214 20.21 -13.65 -7.62
CA LEU A 214 20.98 -14.34 -8.65
C LEU A 214 22.15 -13.49 -9.15
N GLY A 215 23.30 -14.14 -9.27
CA GLY A 215 24.52 -13.51 -9.77
C GLY A 215 25.04 -12.37 -8.90
N TRP A 216 24.72 -12.39 -7.58
CA TRP A 216 25.14 -11.38 -6.60
C TRP A 216 24.69 -9.95 -6.96
N GLN A 217 23.63 -9.83 -7.75
CA GLN A 217 23.12 -8.55 -8.18
C GLN A 217 22.47 -7.81 -7.00
N THR A 218 22.78 -6.52 -6.87
CA THR A 218 22.24 -5.65 -5.81
C THR A 218 21.32 -4.56 -6.33
N GLY A 219 21.14 -4.46 -7.66
CA GLY A 219 20.32 -3.42 -8.29
C GLY A 219 18.81 -3.67 -8.17
N ASN A 220 18.02 -2.60 -8.37
CA ASN A 220 16.57 -2.74 -8.54
C ASN A 220 16.29 -3.57 -9.80
N GLY A 221 15.39 -4.53 -9.68
CA GLY A 221 15.06 -5.46 -10.78
C GLY A 221 15.93 -6.71 -10.84
N ALA A 222 16.94 -6.84 -9.97
CA ALA A 222 17.70 -8.07 -9.83
C ALA A 222 16.75 -9.25 -9.53
N ARG A 223 16.87 -10.34 -10.30
CA ARG A 223 15.97 -11.49 -10.19
C ARG A 223 16.34 -12.34 -8.98
N LEU A 224 15.32 -12.83 -8.28
CA LEU A 224 15.51 -13.89 -7.31
C LEU A 224 15.33 -15.26 -7.97
N GLY A 225 16.09 -16.22 -7.47
CA GLY A 225 16.00 -17.62 -7.87
C GLY A 225 16.34 -18.53 -6.70
N ILE A 226 16.57 -19.80 -7.02
CA ILE A 226 17.15 -20.76 -6.08
C ILE A 226 18.60 -21.09 -6.46
N TRP A 227 19.43 -21.32 -5.46
CA TRP A 227 20.79 -21.81 -5.63
C TRP A 227 21.18 -22.75 -4.49
N THR A 228 22.22 -23.57 -4.69
CA THR A 228 22.79 -24.37 -3.60
C THR A 228 23.03 -23.49 -2.37
N CYS A 229 22.47 -23.92 -1.23
CA CYS A 229 22.56 -23.19 0.03
C CYS A 229 24.01 -23.04 0.49
N SER A 230 24.38 -21.84 0.90
CA SER A 230 25.68 -21.58 1.51
C SER A 230 25.54 -20.54 2.64
N PRO A 231 25.91 -20.88 3.89
CA PRO A 231 25.76 -19.96 5.02
C PRO A 231 26.74 -18.78 4.95
N THR A 232 27.74 -18.80 4.08
CA THR A 232 28.68 -17.69 3.86
C THR A 232 28.25 -16.77 2.71
N HIS A 233 27.22 -17.15 1.96
CA HIS A 233 26.75 -16.37 0.81
C HIS A 233 25.74 -15.30 1.23
N THR A 234 26.19 -14.05 1.38
CA THR A 234 25.33 -12.96 1.85
C THR A 234 24.19 -12.62 0.89
N ASN A 235 24.29 -12.97 -0.41
CA ASN A 235 23.20 -12.84 -1.38
C ASN A 235 22.08 -13.90 -1.21
N GLN A 236 22.25 -14.86 -0.29
CA GLN A 236 21.25 -15.84 0.13
C GLN A 236 20.74 -15.60 1.56
N GLN A 237 21.28 -14.60 2.25
CA GLN A 237 20.91 -14.26 3.62
C GLN A 237 19.86 -13.16 3.62
N TRP A 238 18.82 -13.35 4.42
CA TRP A 238 17.66 -12.48 4.49
C TRP A 238 17.36 -12.11 5.95
N LYS A 239 16.90 -10.89 6.18
CA LYS A 239 16.46 -10.36 7.48
C LYS A 239 15.06 -9.76 7.36
N GLY A 240 14.40 -9.51 8.49
CA GLY A 240 13.08 -8.85 8.52
C GLY A 240 11.92 -9.79 8.86
N ALA A 241 10.80 -9.64 8.16
CA ALA A 241 9.52 -10.22 8.55
C ALA A 241 9.55 -11.74 8.69
N GLY A 242 9.27 -12.22 9.91
CA GLY A 242 9.28 -13.65 10.24
C GLY A 242 10.64 -14.33 10.13
N MET A 243 11.70 -13.60 9.80
CA MET A 243 13.07 -14.12 9.63
C MET A 243 13.83 -14.24 10.96
N ASN A 244 13.38 -13.55 12.02
CA ASN A 244 13.95 -13.71 13.35
C ASN A 244 13.52 -15.08 13.92
N GLY A 245 14.50 -15.94 14.12
CA GLY A 245 14.46 -17.21 14.84
C GLY A 245 15.81 -17.42 15.49
#